data_AF-A0A968GN13-F1
#
_entry.id   AF-A0A968GN13-F1
#
_cell.length_a   1.000
_cell.length_b   1.000
_cell.length_c   1.000
_cell.angle_alpha   90.00
_cell.angle_beta   90.00
_cell.angle_gamma   90.00
#
_symmetry.space_group_name_H-M   'P 1'
#
loop_
_entity.id
_entity.type
_entity.pdbx_description
1 polymer ?
#
loop_
_entity_poly.entity_id
_entity_poly.type
_entity_poly.pdbx_seq_one_letter_code
_entity_poly.pdbx_strand_id
1 'polypeptide(L)'
;MVTVTGQIRLGQIKPAFGGVADALPANGEKLEIWNNADITQIARQLPHPVLDVYVQPDVDPADTEPPIPYQPEIELTEGPHFGYALQWFTFATILFAGYPFYLKKQESA
;
A
#
# COMPACT_ATOMS: atom_id res chain seq x y z
N MET A 1 0.58 21.69 25.78
CA MET A 1 1.53 20.76 25.14
C MET A 1 0.69 19.77 24.37
N VAL A 2 1.00 19.52 23.10
CA VAL A 2 0.28 18.53 22.28
C VAL A 2 1.18 17.31 22.18
N THR A 3 0.66 16.13 22.50
CA THR A 3 1.35 14.85 22.34
C THR A 3 0.75 14.14 21.14
N VAL A 4 1.57 13.72 20.20
CA VAL A 4 1.16 12.93 19.03
C VAL A 4 1.93 11.62 19.06
N THR A 5 1.19 10.50 19.00
CA THR A 5 1.75 9.15 18.87
C THR A 5 1.34 8.58 17.53
N GLY A 6 2.22 7.84 16.88
CA GLY A 6 1.97 7.31 15.55
C GLY A 6 3.20 6.71 14.89
N GLN A 7 3.04 6.34 13.63
CA GLN A 7 4.10 5.77 12.81
C GLN A 7 4.81 6.86 11.99
N ILE A 8 6.14 6.87 11.99
CA ILE A 8 6.93 7.72 11.11
C ILE A 8 6.87 7.17 9.68
N ARG A 9 6.60 8.05 8.72
CA ARG A 9 6.53 7.75 7.29
C ARG A 9 7.46 8.67 6.51
N LEU A 10 8.09 8.12 5.48
CA LEU A 10 8.81 8.91 4.48
C LEU A 10 7.82 9.62 3.57
N GLY A 11 8.16 10.83 3.13
CA GLY A 11 7.40 11.53 2.09
C GLY A 11 7.23 10.68 0.82
N GLN A 12 6.10 10.86 0.13
CA GLN A 12 5.74 10.13 -1.08
C GLN A 12 5.41 11.13 -2.19
N ILE A 13 6.22 11.14 -3.25
CA ILE A 13 6.05 12.05 -4.40
C ILE A 13 5.02 11.49 -5.41
N LYS A 14 4.76 10.19 -5.34
CA LYS A 14 3.86 9.48 -6.25
C LYS A 14 3.02 8.46 -5.47
N PRO A 15 1.82 8.16 -5.96
CA PRO A 15 0.99 7.14 -5.37
C PRO A 15 1.62 5.75 -5.61
N ALA A 16 1.53 4.88 -4.60
CA ALA A 16 2.10 3.53 -4.68
C ALA A 16 1.46 2.68 -5.78
N PHE A 17 0.14 2.82 -6.00
CA PHE A 17 -0.58 2.13 -7.07
C PHE A 17 -1.82 2.93 -7.52
N GLY A 18 -2.01 3.09 -8.83
CA GLY A 18 -3.26 3.59 -9.44
C GLY A 18 -3.74 5.00 -9.03
N GLY A 19 -2.93 5.79 -8.32
CA GLY A 19 -3.38 7.08 -7.78
C GLY A 19 -3.20 8.27 -8.73
N VAL A 20 -3.63 9.44 -8.25
CA VAL A 20 -3.58 10.72 -8.94
C VAL A 20 -2.36 11.53 -8.46
N ALA A 21 -1.56 12.03 -9.40
CA ALA A 21 -0.45 12.91 -9.08
C ALA A 21 -0.94 14.29 -8.61
N ASP A 22 -0.14 14.99 -7.82
CA ASP A 22 -0.43 16.38 -7.46
C ASP A 22 -0.36 17.29 -8.68
N ALA A 23 -1.41 18.10 -8.87
CA ALA A 23 -1.49 19.06 -9.97
C ALA A 23 -0.73 20.35 -9.59
N LEU A 24 0.60 20.29 -9.65
CA LEU A 24 1.46 21.44 -9.33
C LEU A 24 1.19 22.60 -10.30
N PRO A 25 0.78 23.79 -9.81
CA PRO A 25 0.51 24.95 -10.67
C PRO A 25 1.75 25.42 -11.43
N ALA A 26 1.61 25.72 -12.72
CA ALA A 26 2.73 26.16 -13.56
C ALA A 26 3.28 27.54 -13.16
N ASN A 27 2.46 28.37 -12.53
CA ASN A 27 2.81 29.70 -12.02
C ASN A 27 3.41 29.66 -10.60
N GLY A 28 3.59 28.47 -10.01
CA GLY A 28 4.11 28.32 -8.65
C GLY A 28 3.12 28.73 -7.55
N GLU A 29 1.84 28.87 -7.87
CA GLU A 29 0.80 29.10 -6.85
C GLU A 29 0.77 27.99 -5.80
N LYS A 30 0.29 28.36 -4.61
CA LYS A 30 0.14 27.46 -3.49
C LYS A 30 -0.88 26.37 -3.85
N LEU A 31 -0.53 25.13 -3.51
CA LEU A 31 -1.45 24.00 -3.64
C LEU A 31 -2.23 23.84 -2.32
N GLU A 32 -3.55 23.95 -2.38
CA GLU A 32 -4.41 23.83 -1.19
C GLU A 32 -4.76 22.37 -0.86
N ILE A 33 -4.72 21.47 -1.83
CA ILE A 33 -5.10 20.06 -1.67
C ILE A 33 -4.00 19.17 -2.25
N TRP A 34 -3.52 18.24 -1.43
CA TRP A 34 -2.48 17.28 -1.77
C TRP A 34 -3.07 15.87 -1.84
N ASN A 35 -2.84 15.18 -2.96
CA ASN A 35 -3.12 13.76 -3.15
C ASN A 35 -2.00 12.89 -2.59
N ASN A 36 -0.77 13.38 -2.60
CA ASN A 36 0.40 12.66 -2.10
C ASN A 36 1.10 13.46 -0.99
N ALA A 37 1.73 12.75 -0.06
CA ALA A 37 2.55 13.36 0.98
C ALA A 37 3.92 13.80 0.43
N ASP A 38 3.95 14.65 -0.60
CA ASP A 38 5.18 15.23 -1.15
C ASP A 38 5.73 16.30 -0.20
N ILE A 39 6.42 15.82 0.84
CA ILE A 39 6.95 16.68 1.90
C ILE A 39 7.88 17.75 1.35
N THR A 40 8.63 17.47 0.28
CA THR A 40 9.53 18.45 -0.34
C THR A 40 8.75 19.62 -0.93
N GLN A 41 7.66 19.35 -1.65
CA GLN A 41 6.82 20.40 -2.22
C GLN A 41 5.98 21.12 -1.16
N ILE A 42 5.46 20.39 -0.17
CA ILE A 42 4.73 20.96 0.97
C ILE A 42 5.63 21.91 1.77
N ALA A 43 6.88 21.51 2.05
CA ALA A 43 7.84 22.30 2.82
C ALA A 43 8.09 23.70 2.22
N ARG A 44 8.02 23.83 0.89
CA ARG A 44 8.18 25.14 0.21
C ARG A 44 7.06 26.13 0.52
N GLN A 45 5.91 25.64 0.98
CA GLN A 45 4.75 26.46 1.33
C GLN A 45 4.64 26.71 2.84
N LEU A 46 5.56 26.15 3.64
CA LEU A 46 5.59 26.33 5.09
C LEU A 46 6.59 27.42 5.50
N PRO A 47 6.32 28.18 6.58
CA PRO A 47 7.20 29.26 7.01
C PRO A 47 8.44 28.79 7.79
N HIS A 48 8.64 27.47 7.92
CA HIS A 48 9.66 26.87 8.78
C HIS A 48 10.24 25.60 8.13
N PRO A 49 11.48 25.21 8.47
CA PRO A 49 12.03 23.94 8.04
C PRO A 49 11.25 22.79 8.66
N VAL A 50 11.02 21.74 7.87
CA VAL A 50 10.44 20.48 8.31
C VAL A 50 11.38 19.33 7.97
N LEU A 51 11.23 18.21 8.66
CA LEU A 51 11.94 16.98 8.32
C LEU A 51 11.29 16.34 7.08
N ASP A 52 12.03 15.50 6.35
CA ASP A 52 11.52 14.74 5.19
C ASP A 52 10.61 13.54 5.57
N VAL A 53 9.95 13.64 6.73
CA VAL A 53 9.06 12.63 7.29
C VAL A 53 7.80 13.27 7.84
N TYR A 54 6.73 12.49 7.90
CA TYR A 54 5.51 12.84 8.61
C TYR A 54 5.11 11.74 9.58
N VAL A 55 4.31 12.10 10.58
CA VAL A 55 3.73 11.14 11.52
C VAL A 55 2.32 10.82 11.06
N GLN A 56 2.06 9.54 10.81
CA GLN A 56 0.71 9.00 10.65
C GLN A 56 0.18 8.67 12.05
N PRO A 57 -0.82 9.43 12.57
CA PRO A 57 -1.26 9.26 13.94
C PRO A 57 -1.81 7.86 14.21
N ASP A 58 -1.72 7.42 15.47
CA ASP A 58 -2.47 6.25 15.95
C ASP A 58 -3.97 6.50 15.85
N VAL A 59 -4.72 5.43 15.62
CA VAL A 59 -6.18 5.48 15.65
C VAL A 59 -6.62 5.68 17.10
N ASP A 60 -7.32 6.77 17.38
CA ASP A 60 -8.03 6.94 18.65
C ASP A 60 -9.43 6.34 18.51
N PRO A 61 -9.78 5.26 19.25
CA PRO A 61 -11.11 4.66 19.19
C PRO A 61 -12.25 5.61 19.61
N ALA A 62 -11.94 6.70 20.32
CA ALA A 62 -12.91 7.72 20.69
C ALA A 62 -13.10 8.78 19.59
N ASP A 63 -12.22 8.84 18.59
CA ASP A 63 -12.36 9.74 17.46
C ASP A 63 -13.44 9.25 16.50
N THR A 64 -14.43 10.10 16.28
CA THR A 64 -15.59 9.81 15.43
C THR A 64 -15.76 10.84 14.32
N GLU A 65 -14.86 11.82 14.22
CA GLU A 65 -14.93 12.89 13.23
C GLU A 65 -13.95 12.62 12.09
N PRO A 66 -14.43 12.39 10.86
CA PRO A 66 -13.55 12.23 9.71
C PRO A 66 -12.73 13.49 9.41
N PRO A 67 -11.48 13.35 8.91
CA PRO A 67 -10.84 12.10 8.52
C PRO A 67 -10.24 11.34 9.72
N ILE A 68 -10.69 10.09 9.90
CA ILE A 68 -10.11 9.20 10.92
C ILE A 68 -8.80 8.63 10.37
N PRO A 69 -7.67 8.72 11.10
CA PRO A 69 -6.41 8.12 10.68
C PRO A 69 -6.59 6.63 10.41
N TYR A 70 -6.07 6.15 9.28
CA TYR A 70 -5.94 4.72 9.04
C TYR A 70 -4.54 4.28 9.42
N GLN A 71 -4.40 3.16 10.12
CA GLN A 71 -3.14 2.42 10.17
C GLN A 71 -3.41 1.00 9.68
N PRO A 72 -2.60 0.47 8.73
CA PRO A 72 -2.78 -0.90 8.30
C PRO A 72 -2.49 -1.84 9.47
N GLU A 73 -3.43 -2.76 9.71
CA GLU A 73 -3.18 -3.87 10.60
C GLU A 73 -2.13 -4.78 9.93
N ILE A 74 -1.00 -4.95 10.60
CA ILE A 74 0.04 -5.84 10.12
C ILE A 74 -0.38 -7.25 10.51
N GLU A 75 -0.86 -8.01 9.53
CA GLU A 75 -1.11 -9.44 9.71
C GLU A 75 0.22 -10.15 9.97
N LEU A 76 0.41 -10.59 11.21
CA LEU A 76 1.61 -11.31 11.64
C LEU A 76 1.45 -12.83 11.53
N THR A 77 0.24 -13.32 11.22
CA THR A 77 0.03 -14.74 11.00
C THR A 77 0.44 -15.15 9.59
N GLU A 78 0.71 -16.44 9.39
CA GLU A 78 0.95 -17.03 8.07
C GLU A 78 -0.29 -17.01 7.16
N GLY A 79 -1.43 -16.47 7.62
CA GLY A 79 -2.67 -16.44 6.88
C GLY A 79 -3.03 -17.80 6.24
N PRO A 80 -3.67 -17.80 5.06
CA PRO A 80 -3.99 -19.03 4.33
C PRO A 80 -2.83 -19.53 3.45
N HIS A 81 -1.57 -19.11 3.67
CA HIS A 81 -0.44 -19.43 2.78
C HIS A 81 -0.25 -20.93 2.56
N PHE A 82 -0.44 -21.74 3.61
CA PHE A 82 -0.37 -23.20 3.49
C PHE A 82 -1.44 -23.76 2.54
N GLY A 83 -2.68 -23.26 2.63
CA GLY A 83 -3.77 -23.66 1.72
C GLY A 83 -3.47 -23.31 0.27
N TYR A 84 -2.95 -22.10 0.02
CA TYR A 84 -2.52 -21.69 -1.31
C TYR A 84 -1.36 -22.53 -1.85
N ALA A 85 -0.39 -22.87 -1.01
CA ALA A 85 0.69 -23.76 -1.41
C ALA A 85 0.15 -25.13 -1.86
N LEU A 86 -0.74 -25.74 -1.06
CA LEU A 86 -1.37 -27.01 -1.40
C LEU A 86 -2.14 -26.93 -2.74
N GLN A 87 -2.88 -25.85 -2.96
CA GLN A 87 -3.59 -25.59 -4.20
C GLN A 87 -2.63 -25.53 -5.40
N TRP A 88 -1.56 -24.72 -5.32
CA TRP A 88 -0.59 -24.58 -6.39
C TRP A 88 0.15 -25.88 -6.70
N PHE A 89 0.57 -26.63 -5.68
CA PHE A 89 1.20 -27.93 -5.87
C PHE A 89 0.24 -28.97 -6.45
N THR A 90 -1.05 -28.91 -6.09
CA THR A 90 -2.07 -29.77 -6.68
C THR A 90 -2.24 -29.46 -8.17
N PHE A 91 -2.36 -28.19 -8.55
CA PHE A 91 -2.45 -27.78 -9.95
C PHE A 91 -1.20 -28.18 -10.75
N ALA A 92 -0.01 -27.94 -10.19
CA ALA A 92 1.24 -28.37 -10.81
C ALA A 92 1.27 -29.89 -11.00
N THR A 93 0.85 -30.67 -10.01
CA THR A 93 0.80 -32.14 -10.09
C THR A 93 -0.17 -32.61 -11.17
N ILE A 94 -1.38 -32.03 -11.24
CA ILE A 94 -2.35 -32.34 -12.30
C ILE A 94 -1.77 -32.02 -13.67
N LEU A 95 -1.10 -30.88 -13.82
CA LEU A 95 -0.47 -30.50 -15.09
C LEU A 95 0.68 -31.46 -15.45
N PHE A 96 1.64 -31.68 -14.56
CA PHE A 96 2.85 -32.44 -14.88
C PHE A 96 2.65 -33.96 -14.94
N ALA A 97 1.69 -34.52 -14.20
CA ALA A 97 1.40 -35.96 -14.24
C ALA A 97 0.16 -36.28 -15.08
N GLY A 98 -0.90 -35.49 -14.94
CA GLY A 98 -2.17 -35.70 -15.64
C GLY A 98 -2.06 -35.45 -17.14
N TYR A 99 -1.33 -34.41 -17.56
CA TYR A 99 -1.20 -34.11 -18.99
C TYR A 99 -0.43 -35.20 -19.78
N PRO A 100 0.74 -35.69 -19.34
CA PRO A 100 1.39 -36.80 -20.03
C PRO A 100 0.56 -38.09 -20.03
N PHE A 101 -0.15 -38.40 -18.94
CA PHE A 101 -1.05 -39.55 -18.89
C PHE A 101 -2.18 -39.43 -19.92
N TYR A 102 -2.80 -38.24 -20.00
CA TYR A 102 -3.83 -37.94 -20.98
C TYR A 102 -3.33 -38.09 -22.43
N LEU A 103 -2.17 -37.54 -22.75
CA LEU A 103 -1.55 -37.66 -24.08
C LEU A 103 -1.32 -39.12 -24.45
N LYS A 104 -0.69 -39.90 -23.55
CA LYS A 104 -0.46 -41.33 -23.79
C LYS A 104 -1.75 -42.09 -24.06
N LYS A 105 -2.83 -41.77 -23.33
CA LYS A 105 -4.15 -42.38 -23.54
C LYS A 105 -4.71 -42.04 -24.92
N GLN A 106 -4.54 -40.82 -25.40
CA GLN A 106 -5.00 -40.43 -26.74
C GLN A 106 -4.19 -41.09 -27.87
N GLU A 107 -2.88 -41.22 -27.72
CA GLU A 107 -2.04 -41.89 -28.73
C GLU A 107 -2.33 -43.39 -28.83
N SER A 108 -2.83 -44.01 -27.76
CA SER A 108 -3.14 -45.43 -27.69
C SER A 108 -4.58 -45.77 -28.09
N ALA A 109 -5.40 -44.76 -28.42
CA ALA A 109 -6.81 -44.87 -28.80
C ALA A 109 -6.97 -44.70 -30.32
#